data_AF-A0A353LNH7-F1
#
_entry.id   AF-A0A353LNH7-F1
#
_cell.length_a   1.000
_cell.length_b   1.000
_cell.length_c   1.000
_cell.angle_alpha   90.00
_cell.angle_beta   90.00
_cell.angle_gamma   90.00
#
_symmetry.space_group_name_H-M   'P 1'
#
loop_
_entity.id
_entity.type
_entity.pdbx_description
1 polymer ?
#
loop_
_entity_poly.entity_id
_entity_poly.type
_entity_poly.pdbx_seq_one_letter_code
_entity_poly.pdbx_strand_id
1 'polypeptide(L)'
;MNENWFRENLKRVGATQEDLAKAIGRDRAVVSRVIRGRQALNLEWAEPFARVLQVPVSAVLRQAGLALEPAPTRRIIVGISGATGVEYGVRLLNLLKQLEIESHLVMSRAAEIAMTQETDYKPREIATQADKYYHINDVAAAIASGSFKTMGMIIAPCSIRSMSEIASGATSNLLTRAADVVLKERRRLVLMVRESPLHGGHLRNMARLSDLGAIIAPPMPAFYPRPKSLEEMVDHGLGRVL
;
A
#
# COMPACT_ATOMS: atom_id res chain seq x y z
N MET A 1 -32.44 10.07 1.05
CA MET A 1 -31.66 9.62 -0.12
C MET A 1 -31.48 10.77 -1.10
N ASN A 2 -30.42 10.76 -1.91
CA ASN A 2 -30.19 11.76 -2.96
C ASN A 2 -30.86 11.32 -4.27
N GLU A 3 -31.97 11.97 -4.64
CA GLU A 3 -32.74 11.65 -5.86
C GLU A 3 -31.92 11.89 -7.15
N ASN A 4 -31.08 12.92 -7.18
CA ASN A 4 -30.23 13.23 -8.34
C ASN A 4 -29.21 12.13 -8.61
N TRP A 5 -28.58 11.60 -7.56
CA TRP A 5 -27.61 10.51 -7.67
C TRP A 5 -28.21 9.25 -8.32
N PHE A 6 -29.43 8.86 -7.92
CA PHE A 6 -30.12 7.71 -8.51
C PHE A 6 -30.49 7.98 -9.98
N ARG A 7 -30.96 9.19 -10.29
CA ARG A 7 -31.34 9.57 -11.65
C ARG A 7 -30.13 9.53 -12.61
N GLU A 8 -28.99 10.04 -12.16
CA GLU A 8 -27.75 10.02 -12.93
C GLU A 8 -27.23 8.61 -13.16
N ASN A 9 -27.22 7.76 -12.12
CA ASN A 9 -26.75 6.38 -12.26
C ASN A 9 -27.68 5.52 -13.12
N LEU A 10 -29.01 5.66 -12.98
CA LEU A 10 -29.97 5.00 -13.87
C LEU A 10 -29.77 5.42 -15.33
N LYS A 11 -29.58 6.72 -15.60
CA LYS A 11 -29.27 7.21 -16.94
C LYS A 11 -27.95 6.66 -17.47
N ARG A 12 -26.91 6.57 -16.63
CA ARG A 12 -25.59 6.05 -16.99
C ARG A 12 -25.63 4.60 -17.47
N VAL A 13 -26.42 3.75 -16.81
CA VAL A 13 -26.52 2.32 -17.15
C VAL A 13 -27.69 1.99 -18.08
N GLY A 14 -28.46 2.99 -18.53
CA GLY A 14 -29.64 2.79 -19.35
C GLY A 14 -30.77 2.03 -18.66
N ALA A 15 -30.82 2.05 -17.32
CA ALA A 15 -31.82 1.36 -16.51
C ALA A 15 -32.92 2.32 -16.04
N THR A 16 -34.05 1.76 -15.60
CA THR A 16 -35.21 2.49 -15.11
C THR A 16 -35.52 2.15 -13.65
N GLN A 17 -36.41 2.94 -13.03
CA GLN A 17 -36.95 2.58 -11.70
C GLN A 17 -37.76 1.27 -11.74
N GLU A 18 -38.29 0.89 -12.91
CA GLU A 18 -38.98 -0.38 -13.13
C GLU A 18 -38.01 -1.56 -12.96
N ASP A 19 -36.77 -1.42 -13.43
CA ASP A 19 -35.74 -2.45 -13.33
C ASP A 19 -35.26 -2.63 -11.89
N LEU A 20 -35.12 -1.53 -11.15
CA LEU A 20 -34.88 -1.58 -9.70
C LEU A 20 -36.03 -2.28 -8.97
N ALA A 21 -37.26 -2.02 -9.36
CA ALA A 21 -38.46 -2.59 -8.74
C ALA A 21 -38.54 -4.11 -8.98
N LYS A 22 -38.29 -4.55 -10.22
CA LYS A 22 -38.15 -5.97 -10.58
C LYS A 22 -37.06 -6.67 -9.77
N ALA A 23 -35.91 -6.03 -9.61
CA ALA A 23 -34.76 -6.61 -8.89
C ALA A 23 -35.03 -6.88 -7.40
N ILE A 24 -35.99 -6.18 -6.78
CA ILE A 24 -36.38 -6.39 -5.39
C ILE A 24 -37.76 -7.05 -5.24
N GLY A 25 -38.40 -7.45 -6.34
CA GLY A 25 -39.74 -8.05 -6.33
C GLY A 25 -40.83 -7.14 -5.75
N ARG A 26 -40.75 -5.82 -6.01
CA ARG A 26 -41.73 -4.82 -5.52
C ARG A 26 -42.24 -3.94 -6.65
N ASP A 27 -43.29 -3.19 -6.37
CA ASP A 27 -43.81 -2.19 -7.30
C ASP A 27 -42.88 -0.98 -7.45
N ARG A 28 -42.88 -0.37 -8.62
CA ARG A 28 -42.14 0.88 -8.90
C ARG A 28 -42.48 2.01 -7.92
N ALA A 29 -43.69 2.05 -7.38
CA ALA A 29 -44.09 3.02 -6.37
C ALA A 29 -43.25 2.93 -5.08
N VAL A 30 -42.81 1.73 -4.70
CA VAL A 30 -41.91 1.52 -3.55
C VAL A 30 -40.55 2.14 -3.83
N VAL A 31 -39.96 1.85 -5.00
CA VAL A 31 -38.67 2.41 -5.43
C VAL A 31 -38.74 3.94 -5.50
N SER A 32 -39.81 4.50 -6.05
CA SER A 32 -40.01 5.95 -6.13
C SER A 32 -40.06 6.61 -4.76
N ARG A 33 -40.74 6.00 -3.77
CA ARG A 33 -40.76 6.50 -2.38
C ARG A 33 -39.38 6.45 -1.73
N VAL A 34 -38.63 5.38 -1.96
CA VAL A 34 -37.25 5.21 -1.45
C VAL A 34 -36.32 6.28 -2.02
N ILE A 35 -36.30 6.45 -3.35
CA ILE A 35 -35.43 7.44 -4.03
C ILE A 35 -35.76 8.86 -3.58
N ARG A 36 -37.04 9.20 -3.41
CA ARG A 36 -37.51 10.51 -2.91
C ARG A 36 -37.33 10.71 -1.40
N GLY A 37 -36.75 9.73 -0.70
CA GLY A 37 -36.54 9.79 0.75
C GLY A 37 -37.82 9.72 1.59
N ARG A 38 -38.96 9.34 1.00
CA ARG A 38 -40.24 9.16 1.72
C ARG A 38 -40.37 7.79 2.39
N GLN A 39 -39.42 6.89 2.13
CA GLN A 39 -39.32 5.57 2.73
C GLN A 39 -37.84 5.20 2.89
N ALA A 40 -37.49 4.54 4.00
CA ALA A 40 -36.13 4.04 4.19
C ALA A 40 -35.82 2.88 3.23
N LEU A 41 -34.56 2.78 2.79
CA LEU A 41 -34.09 1.63 2.02
C LEU A 41 -33.91 0.43 2.96
N ASN A 42 -34.56 -0.69 2.69
CA ASN A 42 -34.27 -1.95 3.38
C ASN A 42 -32.86 -2.43 2.96
N LEU A 43 -32.05 -2.88 3.93
CA LEU A 43 -30.69 -3.39 3.71
C LEU A 43 -30.64 -4.52 2.68
N GLU A 44 -31.65 -5.40 2.67
CA GLU A 44 -31.77 -6.51 1.70
C GLU A 44 -31.88 -6.01 0.25
N TRP A 45 -32.27 -4.75 0.04
CA TRP A 45 -32.42 -4.14 -1.29
C TRP A 45 -31.13 -3.50 -1.79
N ALA A 46 -30.11 -3.34 -0.94
CA ALA A 46 -28.88 -2.63 -1.29
C ALA A 46 -28.09 -3.36 -2.38
N GLU A 47 -27.94 -4.69 -2.29
CA GLU A 47 -27.23 -5.48 -3.29
C GLU A 47 -27.99 -5.58 -4.64
N PRO A 48 -29.32 -5.87 -4.67
CA PRO A 48 -30.10 -5.78 -5.90
C PRO A 48 -30.00 -4.40 -6.60
N PHE A 49 -30.09 -3.31 -5.84
CA PHE A 49 -29.95 -1.95 -6.38
C PHE A 49 -28.55 -1.72 -6.95
N ALA A 50 -27.52 -2.15 -6.23
CA ALA A 50 -26.12 -2.03 -6.65
C ALA A 50 -25.85 -2.78 -7.97
N ARG A 51 -26.42 -3.99 -8.12
CA ARG A 51 -26.35 -4.78 -9.35
C ARG A 51 -26.98 -4.05 -10.54
N VAL A 52 -28.21 -3.56 -10.40
CA VAL A 52 -28.91 -2.82 -11.47
C VAL A 52 -28.16 -1.55 -11.85
N LEU A 53 -27.67 -0.81 -10.86
CA LEU A 53 -26.95 0.45 -11.08
C LEU A 53 -25.48 0.26 -11.48
N GLN A 54 -24.97 -0.99 -11.47
CA GLN A 54 -23.56 -1.31 -11.69
C GLN A 54 -22.63 -0.42 -10.86
N VAL A 55 -22.88 -0.36 -9.55
CA VAL A 55 -22.05 0.35 -8.57
C VAL A 55 -21.74 -0.59 -7.40
N PRO A 56 -20.70 -0.32 -6.60
CA PRO A 56 -20.49 -1.04 -5.35
C PRO A 56 -21.69 -0.90 -4.40
N VAL A 57 -22.03 -1.95 -3.65
CA VAL A 57 -23.09 -1.93 -2.62
C VAL A 57 -22.90 -0.76 -1.64
N SER A 58 -21.65 -0.41 -1.36
CA SER A 58 -21.30 0.71 -0.49
C SER A 58 -21.72 2.08 -1.02
N ALA A 59 -21.90 2.25 -2.33
CA ALA A 59 -22.43 3.47 -2.91
C ALA A 59 -23.93 3.62 -2.64
N VAL A 60 -24.70 2.52 -2.73
CA VAL A 60 -26.14 2.49 -2.42
C VAL A 60 -26.39 2.70 -0.92
N LEU A 61 -25.60 2.04 -0.07
CA LEU A 61 -25.69 2.17 1.39
C LEU A 61 -25.39 3.60 1.85
N ARG A 62 -24.40 4.28 1.25
CA ARG A 62 -24.14 5.70 1.50
C ARG A 62 -25.34 6.59 1.21
N GLN A 63 -26.11 6.30 0.15
CA GLN A 63 -27.33 7.04 -0.15
C GLN A 63 -28.44 6.81 0.87
N ALA A 64 -28.45 5.64 1.52
CA ALA A 64 -29.35 5.31 2.62
C ALA A 64 -28.94 5.98 3.95
N GLY A 65 -27.89 6.80 3.98
CA GLY A 65 -27.36 7.41 5.20
C GLY A 65 -26.53 6.44 6.05
N LEU A 66 -26.28 5.23 5.55
CA LEU A 66 -25.35 4.28 6.15
C LEU A 66 -23.97 4.61 5.59
N ALA A 67 -23.27 5.52 6.26
CA ALA A 67 -21.88 5.80 5.97
C ALA A 67 -21.06 4.54 6.27
N LEU A 68 -20.85 3.70 5.26
CA LEU A 68 -19.66 2.87 5.25
C LEU A 68 -18.50 3.85 5.10
N GLU A 69 -17.73 3.99 6.16
CA GLU A 69 -16.41 4.64 6.11
C GLU A 69 -15.72 4.17 4.81
N PRO A 70 -15.19 5.09 3.99
CA PRO A 70 -14.40 4.67 2.84
C PRO A 70 -13.37 3.67 3.35
N ALA A 71 -13.21 2.54 2.65
CA ALA A 71 -12.23 1.54 3.02
C ALA A 71 -10.90 2.27 3.28
N PRO A 72 -10.25 2.07 4.43
CA PRO A 72 -9.07 2.82 4.79
C PRO A 72 -8.06 2.68 3.64
N THR A 73 -7.58 3.81 3.12
CA THR A 73 -6.65 3.77 2.00
C THR A 73 -5.43 2.95 2.40
N ARG A 74 -5.12 1.95 1.58
CA ARG A 74 -4.01 1.03 1.80
C ARG A 74 -2.73 1.78 1.52
N ARG A 75 -1.86 1.85 2.53
CA ARG A 75 -0.60 2.58 2.47
C ARG A 75 0.57 1.71 2.84
N ILE A 76 1.67 1.79 2.09
CA ILE A 76 2.94 1.12 2.42
C ILE A 76 4.06 2.16 2.41
N ILE A 77 4.92 2.10 3.43
CA ILE A 77 6.17 2.86 3.46
C ILE A 77 7.22 2.07 2.67
N VAL A 78 7.88 2.73 1.72
CA VAL A 78 8.99 2.17 0.96
C VAL A 78 10.26 2.87 1.38
N GLY A 79 11.19 2.12 1.97
CA GLY A 79 12.54 2.59 2.27
C GLY A 79 13.53 2.09 1.23
N ILE A 80 14.36 2.97 0.67
CA ILE A 80 15.52 2.57 -0.15
C ILE A 80 16.78 3.01 0.57
N SER A 81 17.62 2.05 0.97
CA SER A 81 18.86 2.34 1.69
C SER A 81 20.10 1.98 0.88
N GLY A 82 21.27 2.49 1.27
CA GLY A 82 22.52 2.32 0.53
C GLY A 82 23.10 0.91 0.60
N ALA A 83 22.47 -0.02 -0.09
CA ALA A 83 22.98 -1.33 -0.47
C ALA A 83 22.68 -1.55 -1.95
N THR A 84 23.32 -2.55 -2.56
CA THR A 84 22.99 -2.91 -3.95
C THR A 84 21.58 -3.41 -4.09
N GLY A 85 21.05 -3.24 -5.30
CA GLY A 85 19.76 -3.73 -5.71
C GLY A 85 18.72 -2.64 -5.59
N VAL A 86 19.09 -1.39 -5.93
CA VAL A 86 18.16 -0.26 -5.95
C VAL A 86 16.92 -0.58 -6.80
N GLU A 87 17.10 -1.38 -7.85
CA GLU A 87 16.02 -1.91 -8.70
C GLU A 87 14.88 -2.57 -7.91
N TYR A 88 15.14 -3.26 -6.79
CA TYR A 88 14.08 -3.82 -5.96
C TYR A 88 13.14 -2.73 -5.42
N GLY A 89 13.69 -1.59 -4.99
CA GLY A 89 12.91 -0.45 -4.49
C GLY A 89 12.12 0.24 -5.60
N VAL A 90 12.73 0.41 -6.77
CA VAL A 90 12.07 1.00 -7.95
C VAL A 90 10.92 0.12 -8.42
N ARG A 91 11.20 -1.18 -8.64
CA ARG A 91 10.19 -2.13 -9.07
C ARG A 91 9.07 -2.27 -8.04
N LEU A 92 9.37 -2.21 -6.74
CA LEU A 92 8.36 -2.22 -5.69
C LEU A 92 7.38 -1.04 -5.81
N LEU A 93 7.85 0.19 -6.08
CA LEU A 93 6.97 1.34 -6.29
C LEU A 93 6.03 1.13 -7.47
N ASN A 94 6.54 0.58 -8.58
CA ASN A 94 5.75 0.26 -9.75
C ASN A 94 4.66 -0.78 -9.46
N LEU A 95 4.98 -1.85 -8.73
CA LEU A 95 4.02 -2.86 -8.31
C LEU A 95 2.95 -2.29 -7.37
N LEU A 96 3.33 -1.47 -6.38
CA LEU A 96 2.38 -0.82 -5.47
C LEU A 96 1.39 0.08 -6.21
N LYS A 97 1.86 0.82 -7.20
CA LYS A 97 1.01 1.66 -8.06
C LYS A 97 0.01 0.82 -8.86
N GLN A 98 0.42 -0.32 -9.42
CA GLN A 98 -0.47 -1.26 -10.11
C GLN A 98 -1.52 -1.88 -9.18
N LEU A 99 -1.15 -2.08 -7.91
CA LEU A 99 -2.03 -2.62 -6.86
C LEU A 99 -2.92 -1.55 -6.20
N GLU A 100 -2.87 -0.30 -6.67
CA GLU A 100 -3.58 0.85 -6.10
C GLU A 100 -3.30 1.06 -4.60
N ILE A 101 -2.05 0.80 -4.19
CA ILE A 101 -1.57 1.02 -2.82
C ILE A 101 -0.76 2.32 -2.79
N GLU A 102 -1.17 3.27 -1.94
CA GLU A 102 -0.49 4.55 -1.77
C GLU A 102 0.90 4.33 -1.14
N SER A 103 1.92 4.78 -1.85
CA SER A 103 3.33 4.58 -1.54
C SER A 103 3.96 5.80 -0.89
N HIS A 104 4.63 5.58 0.25
CA HIS A 104 5.34 6.62 1.01
C HIS A 104 6.83 6.33 1.00
N LEU A 105 7.56 7.00 0.11
CA LEU A 105 8.98 6.78 -0.15
C LEU A 105 9.88 7.62 0.77
N VAL A 106 10.92 6.99 1.31
CA VAL A 106 12.07 7.64 1.94
C VAL A 106 13.36 6.96 1.46
N MET A 107 14.35 7.75 1.06
CA MET A 107 15.63 7.24 0.55
C MET A 107 16.79 7.76 1.38
N SER A 108 17.76 6.90 1.69
CA SER A 108 19.01 7.36 2.31
C SER A 108 19.92 8.02 1.27
N ARG A 109 20.78 8.95 1.68
CA ARG A 109 21.80 9.55 0.78
C ARG A 109 22.69 8.49 0.12
N ALA A 110 23.04 7.43 0.84
CA ALA A 110 23.83 6.33 0.28
C ALA A 110 23.06 5.54 -0.81
N ALA A 111 21.72 5.49 -0.73
CA ALA A 111 20.89 4.90 -1.78
C ALA A 111 20.90 5.74 -3.05
N GLU A 112 20.84 7.07 -2.92
CA GLU A 112 20.93 7.97 -4.07
C GLU A 112 22.27 7.80 -4.81
N ILE A 113 23.36 7.57 -4.08
CA ILE A 113 24.68 7.29 -4.69
C ILE A 113 24.68 5.92 -5.36
N ALA A 114 24.24 4.86 -4.68
CA ALA A 114 24.19 3.51 -5.24
C ALA A 114 23.33 3.45 -6.51
N MET A 115 22.21 4.17 -6.53
CA MET A 115 21.32 4.29 -7.67
C MET A 115 22.03 4.81 -8.92
N THR A 116 22.86 5.84 -8.79
CA THR A 116 23.64 6.39 -9.92
C THR A 116 24.71 5.44 -10.46
N GLN A 117 25.04 4.38 -9.71
CA GLN A 117 26.02 3.36 -10.12
C GLN A 117 25.35 2.12 -10.72
N GLU A 118 24.10 1.85 -10.34
CA GLU A 118 23.39 0.61 -10.67
C GLU A 118 22.30 0.79 -11.73
N THR A 119 21.84 2.02 -11.93
CA THR A 119 20.68 2.32 -12.77
C THR A 119 20.89 3.61 -13.55
N ASP A 120 20.14 3.77 -14.64
CA ASP A 120 20.07 5.04 -15.38
C ASP A 120 19.16 6.07 -14.71
N TYR A 121 18.48 5.69 -13.61
CA TYR A 121 17.56 6.57 -12.90
C TYR A 121 18.29 7.68 -12.15
N LYS A 122 17.70 8.87 -12.16
CA LYS A 122 18.04 9.96 -11.26
C LYS A 122 17.17 9.90 -10.00
N PRO A 123 17.69 10.27 -8.82
CA PRO A 123 16.89 10.29 -7.58
C PRO A 123 15.56 11.04 -7.68
N ARG A 124 15.52 12.12 -8.46
CA ARG A 124 14.28 12.90 -8.71
C ARG A 124 13.22 12.11 -9.48
N GLU A 125 13.61 11.23 -10.40
CA GLU A 125 12.69 10.44 -11.21
C GLU A 125 12.01 9.36 -10.37
N ILE A 126 12.72 8.78 -9.40
CA ILE A 126 12.15 7.82 -8.46
C ILE A 126 11.25 8.50 -7.43
N ALA A 127 11.59 9.71 -7.00
CA ALA A 127 10.70 10.50 -6.14
C ALA A 127 9.32 10.74 -6.79
N THR A 128 9.25 10.84 -8.12
CA THR A 128 7.98 10.99 -8.87
C THR A 128 7.24 9.66 -9.12
N GLN A 129 7.87 8.51 -8.87
CA GLN A 129 7.23 7.20 -9.00
C GLN A 129 6.41 6.82 -7.76
N ALA A 130 6.68 7.46 -6.61
CA ALA A 130 5.90 7.30 -5.38
C ALA A 130 4.77 8.33 -5.29
N ASP A 131 3.72 8.00 -4.53
CA ASP A 131 2.62 8.95 -4.25
C ASP A 131 3.07 10.07 -3.31
N LYS A 132 3.97 9.76 -2.38
CA LYS A 132 4.62 10.71 -1.47
C LYS A 132 6.11 10.40 -1.34
N TYR A 133 6.93 11.43 -1.43
CA TYR A 133 8.36 11.37 -1.13
C TYR A 133 8.67 12.24 0.09
N TYR A 134 9.49 11.70 1.01
CA TYR A 134 9.98 12.42 2.18
C TYR A 134 11.50 12.52 2.15
N HIS A 135 12.00 13.72 2.46
CA HIS A 135 13.43 13.92 2.62
C HIS A 135 13.94 13.17 3.87
N ILE A 136 15.14 12.60 3.80
CA ILE A 136 15.70 11.72 4.85
C ILE A 136 15.83 12.39 6.24
N ASN A 137 15.88 13.73 6.28
CA ASN A 137 15.98 14.53 7.50
C ASN A 137 14.65 15.17 7.91
N ASP A 138 13.54 14.88 7.24
CA ASP A 138 12.24 15.45 7.56
C ASP A 138 11.64 14.78 8.80
N VAL A 139 11.89 15.37 9.97
CA VAL A 139 11.37 14.90 11.26
C VAL A 139 9.86 15.10 11.43
N ALA A 140 9.24 15.95 10.61
CA ALA A 140 7.82 16.24 10.64
C ALA A 140 7.00 15.38 9.65
N ALA A 141 7.69 14.53 8.88
CA ALA A 141 7.06 13.62 7.94
C ALA A 141 6.00 12.73 8.61
N ALA A 142 4.89 12.49 7.90
CA ALA A 142 3.79 11.68 8.42
C ALA A 142 4.26 10.28 8.87
N ILE A 143 5.20 9.68 8.14
CA ILE A 143 5.77 8.36 8.44
C ILE A 143 6.65 8.33 9.71
N ALA A 144 6.96 9.48 10.31
CA ALA A 144 7.64 9.57 11.61
C ALA A 144 6.68 9.41 12.81
N SER A 145 5.36 9.31 12.57
CA SER A 145 4.34 9.20 13.61
C SER A 145 3.54 7.90 13.54
N GLY A 146 3.31 7.28 14.71
CA GLY A 146 2.45 6.11 14.84
C GLY A 146 0.96 6.39 14.61
N SER A 147 0.52 7.66 14.71
CA SER A 147 -0.87 8.02 14.38
C SER A 147 -1.17 7.88 12.90
N PHE A 148 -0.16 8.02 12.03
CA PHE A 148 -0.30 7.81 10.59
C PHE A 148 -0.38 6.30 10.30
N LYS A 149 -1.54 5.81 9.86
CA LYS A 149 -1.80 4.37 9.69
C LYS A 149 -1.32 3.87 8.32
N THR A 150 -0.48 2.84 8.36
CA THR A 150 0.07 2.13 7.21
C THR A 150 -0.11 0.63 7.41
N MET A 151 -0.11 -0.14 6.32
CA MET A 151 -0.09 -1.60 6.38
C MET A 151 1.25 -2.12 6.94
N GLY A 152 2.32 -1.36 6.73
CA GLY A 152 3.67 -1.73 7.11
C GLY A 152 4.71 -0.89 6.39
N MET A 153 5.95 -1.40 6.41
CA MET A 153 7.09 -0.82 5.71
C MET A 153 7.93 -1.93 5.09
N ILE A 154 8.41 -1.70 3.88
CA ILE A 154 9.38 -2.55 3.20
C ILE A 154 10.63 -1.71 2.93
N ILE A 155 11.80 -2.20 3.33
CA ILE A 155 13.09 -1.59 2.99
C ILE A 155 13.79 -2.43 1.93
N ALA A 156 13.85 -1.92 0.69
CA ALA A 156 14.31 -2.61 -0.50
C ALA A 156 15.21 -1.71 -1.34
N PRO A 157 16.54 -1.93 -1.35
CA PRO A 157 17.30 -2.85 -0.49
C PRO A 157 17.54 -2.26 0.91
N CYS A 158 17.81 -3.14 1.88
CA CYS A 158 18.19 -2.79 3.24
C CYS A 158 19.70 -2.99 3.45
N SER A 159 20.41 -1.92 3.82
CA SER A 159 21.85 -1.97 4.13
C SER A 159 22.10 -2.40 5.55
N ILE A 160 23.27 -3.01 5.80
CA ILE A 160 23.71 -3.39 7.15
C ILE A 160 23.68 -2.20 8.10
N ARG A 161 24.09 -1.00 7.64
CA ARG A 161 24.05 0.23 8.44
C ARG A 161 22.63 0.54 8.90
N SER A 162 21.67 0.58 7.98
CA SER A 162 20.27 0.90 8.30
C SER A 162 19.66 -0.17 9.18
N MET A 163 19.87 -1.45 8.86
CA MET A 163 19.43 -2.58 9.68
C MET A 163 19.99 -2.48 11.11
N SER A 164 21.27 -2.15 11.28
CA SER A 164 21.90 -2.05 12.60
C SER A 164 21.39 -0.85 13.40
N GLU A 165 21.11 0.29 12.75
CA GLU A 165 20.45 1.44 13.40
C GLU A 165 19.01 1.09 13.85
N ILE A 166 18.27 0.30 13.07
CA ILE A 166 16.92 -0.17 13.45
C ILE A 166 17.02 -1.16 14.60
N ALA A 167 17.93 -2.14 14.53
CA ALA A 167 18.11 -3.16 15.56
C ALA A 167 18.47 -2.56 16.93
N SER A 168 19.24 -1.47 16.93
CA SER A 168 19.63 -0.75 18.15
C SER A 168 18.58 0.24 18.65
N GLY A 169 17.64 0.66 17.81
CA GLY A 169 16.67 1.72 18.13
C GLY A 169 17.27 3.13 18.12
N ALA A 170 18.45 3.32 17.52
CA ALA A 170 19.11 4.63 17.47
C ALA A 170 18.33 5.66 16.61
N THR A 171 17.70 5.20 15.53
CA THR A 171 16.77 5.99 14.69
C THR A 171 17.30 7.38 14.27
N SER A 172 18.53 7.45 13.76
CA SER A 172 19.24 8.71 13.48
C SER A 172 18.67 9.54 12.31
N ASN A 173 17.73 8.99 11.55
CA ASN A 173 17.17 9.59 10.34
C ASN A 173 15.73 9.09 10.10
N LEU A 174 15.00 9.70 9.16
CA LEU A 174 13.60 9.38 8.90
C LEU A 174 13.37 7.92 8.50
N LEU A 175 14.26 7.34 7.69
CA LEU A 175 14.12 5.94 7.23
C LEU A 175 14.12 4.97 8.41
N THR A 176 15.11 5.12 9.30
CA THR A 176 15.23 4.25 10.49
C THR A 176 14.18 4.57 11.55
N ARG A 177 13.79 5.85 11.69
CA ARG A 177 12.68 6.27 12.55
C ARG A 177 11.34 5.69 12.10
N ALA A 178 11.04 5.71 10.80
CA ALA A 178 9.81 5.14 10.26
C ALA A 178 9.73 3.62 10.53
N ALA A 179 10.86 2.91 10.41
CA ALA A 179 10.93 1.49 10.73
C ALA A 179 10.69 1.20 12.21
N ASP A 180 11.27 2.01 13.11
CA ASP A 180 11.01 1.93 14.56
C ASP A 180 9.53 2.21 14.90
N VAL A 181 8.92 3.20 14.24
CA VAL A 181 7.48 3.47 14.35
C VAL A 181 6.65 2.26 13.89
N VAL A 182 7.03 1.60 12.79
CA VAL A 182 6.35 0.39 12.30
C VAL A 182 6.43 -0.73 13.33
N LEU A 183 7.60 -0.96 13.92
CA LEU A 183 7.79 -1.99 14.95
C LEU A 183 7.00 -1.70 16.23
N LYS A 184 7.11 -0.48 16.79
CA LYS A 184 6.42 -0.13 18.04
C LYS A 184 4.90 -0.18 17.90
N GLU A 185 4.38 0.09 16.70
CA GLU A 185 2.95 0.00 16.37
C GLU A 185 2.50 -1.43 16.00
N ARG A 186 3.40 -2.42 16.11
CA ARG A 186 3.18 -3.83 15.77
C ARG A 186 2.68 -4.03 14.33
N ARG A 187 3.21 -3.23 13.40
CA ARG A 187 2.96 -3.37 11.96
C ARG A 187 4.09 -4.16 11.31
N ARG A 188 3.83 -4.68 10.11
CA ARG A 188 4.81 -5.49 9.40
C ARG A 188 5.96 -4.62 8.90
N LEU A 189 7.18 -4.93 9.36
CA LEU A 189 8.42 -4.38 8.82
C LEU A 189 9.13 -5.50 8.05
N VAL A 190 9.37 -5.32 6.75
CA VAL A 190 10.14 -6.26 5.92
C VAL A 190 11.46 -5.62 5.54
N LEU A 191 12.56 -6.33 5.76
CA LEU A 191 13.92 -5.88 5.48
C LEU A 191 14.56 -6.76 4.42
N MET A 192 14.75 -6.23 3.21
CA MET A 192 15.49 -6.92 2.15
C MET A 192 16.99 -6.70 2.31
N VAL A 193 17.55 -7.29 3.38
CA VAL A 193 18.97 -7.13 3.74
C VAL A 193 19.86 -7.68 2.64
N ARG A 194 20.68 -6.83 2.02
CA ARG A 194 21.63 -7.24 0.98
C ARG A 194 23.07 -7.04 1.49
N GLU A 195 23.72 -8.15 1.83
CA GLU A 195 25.16 -8.21 2.13
C GLU A 195 25.68 -9.65 1.98
N SER A 196 26.94 -9.81 1.57
CA SER A 196 27.64 -11.10 1.62
C SER A 196 29.16 -10.90 1.49
N PRO A 197 29.99 -11.59 2.31
CA PRO A 197 29.63 -12.51 3.39
C PRO A 197 29.13 -11.80 4.66
N LEU A 198 28.52 -12.57 5.57
CA LEU A 198 28.01 -12.06 6.84
C LEU A 198 28.93 -12.45 8.00
N HIS A 199 29.27 -11.48 8.85
CA HIS A 199 29.93 -11.75 10.12
C HIS A 199 28.91 -11.85 11.28
N GLY A 200 29.33 -12.34 12.44
CA GLY A 200 28.46 -12.56 13.60
C GLY A 200 27.67 -11.32 14.08
N GLY A 201 28.20 -10.10 13.91
CA GLY A 201 27.46 -8.86 14.21
C GLY A 201 26.21 -8.67 13.35
N HIS A 202 26.29 -8.92 12.04
CA HIS A 202 25.15 -8.84 11.12
C HIS A 202 24.08 -9.87 11.51
N LEU A 203 24.50 -11.11 11.75
CA LEU A 203 23.62 -12.22 12.13
C LEU A 203 22.88 -11.95 13.44
N ARG A 204 23.56 -11.43 14.46
CA ARG A 204 22.92 -11.05 15.74
C ARG A 204 21.91 -9.93 15.57
N ASN A 205 22.20 -8.93 14.74
CA ASN A 205 21.24 -7.85 14.46
C ASN A 205 20.02 -8.36 13.69
N MET A 206 20.21 -9.24 12.70
CA MET A 206 19.10 -9.88 11.99
C MET A 206 18.24 -10.74 12.91
N ALA A 207 18.86 -11.56 13.77
CA ALA A 207 18.14 -12.37 14.75
C ALA A 207 17.33 -11.50 15.72
N ARG A 208 17.96 -10.47 16.29
CA ARG A 208 17.28 -9.51 17.18
C ARG A 208 16.09 -8.84 16.51
N LEU A 209 16.24 -8.40 15.26
CA LEU A 209 15.14 -7.79 14.52
C LEU A 209 14.00 -8.77 14.24
N SER A 210 14.33 -10.03 13.93
CA SER A 210 13.36 -11.10 13.79
C SER A 210 12.57 -11.31 15.10
N ASP A 211 13.25 -11.32 16.24
CA ASP A 211 12.62 -11.44 17.56
C ASP A 211 11.70 -10.24 17.89
N LEU A 212 12.05 -9.05 17.39
CA LEU A 212 11.23 -7.84 17.51
C LEU A 212 10.03 -7.82 16.55
N GLY A 213 9.89 -8.82 15.67
CA GLY A 213 8.77 -8.94 14.73
C GLY A 213 9.04 -8.38 13.33
N ALA A 214 10.27 -7.99 13.01
CA ALA A 214 10.67 -7.70 11.64
C ALA A 214 10.83 -8.98 10.82
N ILE A 215 10.55 -8.92 9.54
CA ILE A 215 10.76 -10.01 8.59
C ILE A 215 12.09 -9.78 7.87
N ILE A 216 13.06 -10.66 8.08
CA ILE A 216 14.34 -10.65 7.36
C ILE A 216 14.17 -11.41 6.05
N ALA A 217 14.05 -10.68 4.94
CA ALA A 217 13.75 -11.22 3.62
C ALA A 217 14.83 -10.82 2.60
N PRO A 218 16.08 -11.29 2.74
CA PRO A 218 17.17 -10.91 1.86
C PRO A 218 16.85 -11.26 0.40
N PRO A 219 17.28 -10.45 -0.59
CA PRO A 219 17.08 -10.75 -2.01
C PRO A 219 17.96 -11.94 -2.42
N MET A 220 17.42 -13.14 -2.28
CA MET A 220 18.06 -14.41 -2.66
C MET A 220 17.35 -14.98 -3.88
N PRO A 221 17.97 -14.96 -5.07
CA PRO A 221 17.30 -15.41 -6.28
C PRO A 221 16.93 -16.88 -6.25
N ALA A 222 15.70 -17.18 -6.66
CA ALA A 222 15.25 -18.55 -6.86
C ALA A 222 15.52 -19.01 -8.30
N PHE A 223 16.08 -20.20 -8.45
CA PHE A 223 16.38 -20.79 -9.77
C PHE A 223 15.30 -21.76 -10.26
N TYR A 224 14.43 -22.26 -9.38
CA TYR A 224 13.35 -23.16 -9.75
C TYR A 224 12.29 -22.54 -10.71
N PRO A 225 12.02 -21.21 -10.70
CA PRO A 225 11.15 -20.59 -11.72
C PRO A 225 11.80 -20.50 -13.11
N ARG A 226 13.10 -20.83 -13.24
CA ARG A 226 13.91 -20.67 -14.46
C ARG A 226 13.77 -19.27 -15.09
N PRO A 227 14.07 -18.20 -14.32
CA PRO A 227 13.88 -16.83 -14.77
C PRO A 227 14.65 -16.57 -16.07
N LYS A 228 14.05 -15.80 -16.97
CA LYS A 228 14.60 -15.43 -18.28
C LYS A 228 15.23 -14.04 -18.30
N SER A 229 15.00 -13.26 -17.27
CA SER A 229 15.55 -11.91 -17.12
C SER A 229 15.86 -11.58 -15.66
N LEU A 230 16.64 -10.52 -15.45
CA LEU A 230 16.86 -9.96 -14.11
C LEU A 230 15.56 -9.40 -13.52
N GLU A 231 14.68 -8.84 -14.36
CA GLU A 231 13.36 -8.34 -13.93
C GLU A 231 12.52 -9.47 -13.34
N GLU A 232 12.48 -10.65 -13.97
CA GLU A 232 11.77 -11.81 -13.41
C GLU A 232 12.37 -12.28 -12.07
N MET A 233 13.69 -12.16 -11.88
CA MET A 233 14.34 -12.47 -10.61
C MET A 233 13.96 -11.46 -9.52
N VAL A 234 13.90 -10.17 -9.87
CA VAL A 234 13.47 -9.09 -8.96
C VAL A 234 12.00 -9.28 -8.59
N ASP A 235 11.13 -9.52 -9.56
CA ASP A 235 9.70 -9.77 -9.35
C ASP A 235 9.44 -10.98 -8.47
N HIS A 236 10.20 -12.06 -8.63
CA HIS A 236 10.10 -13.22 -7.74
C HIS A 236 10.41 -12.87 -6.29
N GLY A 237 11.47 -12.10 -6.05
CA GLY A 237 11.81 -11.60 -4.72
C GLY A 237 10.72 -10.69 -4.15
N LEU A 238 10.20 -9.77 -4.95
CA LEU A 238 9.16 -8.83 -4.55
C LEU A 238 7.81 -9.52 -4.28
N GLY A 239 7.45 -10.54 -5.05
CA GLY A 239 6.26 -11.36 -4.83
C GLY A 239 6.24 -12.13 -3.51
N ARG A 240 7.39 -12.27 -2.82
CA ARG A 240 7.48 -12.86 -1.48
C ARG A 240 7.33 -11.84 -0.35
N VAL A 241 7.57 -10.55 -0.61
CA VAL A 241 7.57 -9.49 0.41
C VAL A 241 6.33 -8.60 0.37
N LEU A 242 5.64 -8.54 -0.78
CA LEU A 242 4.33 -7.90 -0.96
C LEU A 242 3.20 -8.79 -0.41
#